data_AF-A0A2V5L4Z0-F1
#
_entry.id   AF-A0A2V5L4Z0-F1
#
_cell.length_a   1.000
_cell.length_b   1.000
_cell.length_c   1.000
_cell.angle_alpha   90.00
_cell.angle_beta   90.00
_cell.angle_gamma   90.00
#
_symmetry.space_group_name_H-M   'P 1'
#
loop_
_entity.id
_entity.type
_entity.pdbx_description
1 polymer ?
#
loop_
_entity_poly.entity_id
_entity_poly.type
_entity_poly.pdbx_seq_one_letter_code
_entity_poly.pdbx_strand_id
1 'polypeptide(L)'
;FFFNLAIVWVLLWIEARRYRFYDAFRARVRMLEAHFLVPMVMENRELLQGEWKKLVCEDLILPSFKISKLEAVGRRLKRNYVFIFILILMAWLTKIFLHASAPINDFVSFYHALRIGHIPSWLVALIFTGTFISVIAITIYVSKRSSGEISEFGTHRSLWRI
;
A
#
# COMPACT_ATOMS: atom_id res chain seq x y z
N PHE A 1 3.92 20.18 -11.16
CA PHE A 1 3.63 18.78 -11.56
C PHE A 1 4.64 17.81 -10.97
N PHE A 2 5.90 17.82 -11.42
CA PHE A 2 6.95 16.94 -10.88
C PHE A 2 7.07 17.00 -9.36
N PHE A 3 6.99 18.21 -8.79
CA PHE A 3 6.99 18.42 -7.35
C PHE A 3 5.81 17.75 -6.63
N ASN A 4 4.58 17.92 -7.11
CA ASN A 4 3.39 17.27 -6.53
C ASN A 4 3.54 15.75 -6.57
N LEU A 5 3.99 15.21 -7.70
CA LEU A 5 4.20 13.78 -7.86
C LEU A 5 5.29 13.27 -6.91
N ALA A 6 6.40 13.99 -6.78
CA ALA A 6 7.47 13.66 -5.83
C ALA A 6 6.98 13.68 -4.37
N ILE A 7 6.20 14.70 -3.98
CA ILE A 7 5.61 14.78 -2.63
C ILE A 7 4.74 13.55 -2.37
N VAL A 8 3.85 13.21 -3.29
CA VAL A 8 2.94 12.07 -3.11
C VAL A 8 3.70 10.76 -3.01
N TRP A 9 4.77 10.57 -3.79
CA TRP A 9 5.65 9.41 -3.65
C TRP A 9 6.37 9.35 -2.31
N VAL A 10 6.87 10.49 -1.81
CA VAL A 10 7.53 10.58 -0.50
C VAL A 10 6.54 10.30 0.64
N LEU A 11 5.35 10.88 0.59
CA LEU A 11 4.29 10.65 1.57
C LEU A 11 3.88 9.18 1.60
N LEU A 12 3.66 8.56 0.44
CA LEU A 12 3.38 7.13 0.32
C LEU A 12 4.49 6.30 0.96
N TRP A 13 5.76 6.65 0.73
CA TRP A 13 6.91 5.95 1.28
C TRP A 13 6.99 6.05 2.82
N ILE A 14 6.80 7.26 3.36
CA ILE A 14 6.78 7.51 4.81
C ILE A 14 5.64 6.71 5.45
N GLU A 15 4.45 6.76 4.85
CA GLU A 15 3.28 6.06 5.36
C GLU A 15 3.43 4.54 5.29
N ALA A 16 4.00 4.01 4.20
CA ALA A 16 4.29 2.59 4.06
C ALA A 16 5.30 2.09 5.10
N ARG A 17 6.33 2.89 5.42
CA ARG A 17 7.27 2.58 6.50
C ARG A 17 6.53 2.49 7.84
N ARG A 18 5.73 3.51 8.17
CA ARG A 18 4.93 3.57 9.40
C ARG A 18 3.91 2.41 9.48
N TYR A 19 3.33 2.03 8.36
CA TYR A 19 2.38 0.92 8.29
C TYR A 19 3.00 -0.42 8.70
N ARG A 20 4.25 -0.71 8.31
CA ARG A 20 4.92 -1.97 8.70
C ARG A 20 5.07 -2.09 10.22
N PHE A 21 5.38 -0.99 10.90
CA PHE A 21 5.47 -0.97 12.36
C PHE A 21 4.10 -1.20 13.00
N TYR A 22 3.05 -0.55 12.49
CA TYR A 22 1.69 -0.76 13.01
C TYR A 22 1.16 -2.16 12.77
N ASP A 23 1.49 -2.77 11.63
CA ASP A 23 1.03 -4.11 11.30
C ASP A 23 1.64 -5.15 12.26
N ALA A 24 2.96 -5.07 12.50
CA ALA A 24 3.64 -5.90 13.48
C ALA A 24 3.10 -5.68 14.91
N PHE A 25 2.89 -4.42 15.31
CA PHE A 25 2.31 -4.10 16.61
C PHE A 25 0.89 -4.65 16.77
N ARG A 26 0.04 -4.46 15.76
CA ARG A 26 -1.35 -4.96 15.75
C ARG A 26 -1.40 -6.48 15.85
N ALA A 27 -0.51 -7.20 15.16
CA ALA A 27 -0.45 -8.65 15.25
C ALA A 27 -0.11 -9.12 16.68
N ARG A 28 0.84 -8.45 17.35
CA ARG A 28 1.21 -8.75 18.74
C ARG A 28 0.08 -8.47 19.72
N VAL A 29 -0.55 -7.29 19.62
CA VAL A 29 -1.70 -6.92 20.44
C VAL A 29 -2.83 -7.91 20.25
N ARG A 30 -3.12 -8.31 19.01
CA ARG A 30 -4.16 -9.31 18.73
C ARG A 30 -3.84 -10.69 19.31
N MET A 31 -2.56 -11.10 19.32
CA MET A 31 -2.15 -12.34 19.98
C MET A 31 -2.36 -12.28 21.51
N LEU A 32 -2.04 -11.15 22.13
CA LEU A 32 -2.31 -10.92 23.57
C LEU A 32 -3.81 -10.86 23.85
N GLU A 33 -4.59 -10.17 23.03
CA GLU A 33 -6.05 -10.11 23.16
C GLU A 33 -6.67 -11.52 23.11
N ALA A 34 -6.31 -12.31 22.10
CA ALA A 34 -6.90 -13.62 21.88
C ALA A 34 -6.50 -14.67 22.93
N HIS A 35 -5.25 -14.65 23.43
CA HIS A 35 -4.73 -15.71 24.31
C HIS A 35 -4.57 -15.30 25.78
N PHE A 36 -4.60 -14.00 26.09
CA PHE A 36 -4.52 -13.50 27.46
C PHE A 36 -5.83 -12.86 27.91
N LEU A 37 -6.30 -11.82 27.20
CA LEU A 37 -7.49 -11.08 27.63
C LEU A 37 -8.77 -11.91 27.53
N VAL A 38 -8.96 -12.62 26.42
CA VAL A 38 -10.18 -13.43 26.18
C VAL A 38 -10.34 -14.56 27.21
N PRO A 39 -9.31 -15.41 27.48
CA PRO A 39 -9.41 -16.44 28.52
C PRO A 39 -9.58 -15.89 29.94
N MET A 40 -8.96 -14.73 30.24
CA MET A 40 -9.09 -14.08 31.55
C MET A 40 -10.51 -13.59 31.79
N VAL A 41 -11.16 -13.00 30.77
CA VAL A 41 -12.54 -12.50 30.86
C VAL A 41 -13.56 -13.65 30.89
N MET A 42 -13.30 -14.74 30.16
CA MET A 42 -14.18 -15.92 30.18
C MET A 42 -13.96 -16.84 31.39
N GLU A 43 -13.03 -16.51 32.30
CA GLU A 43 -12.59 -17.34 33.43
C GLU A 43 -12.20 -18.79 33.05
N ASN A 44 -11.94 -19.04 31.77
CA ASN A 44 -11.62 -20.36 31.25
C ASN A 44 -10.09 -20.52 31.14
N ARG A 45 -9.50 -21.23 32.11
CA ARG A 45 -8.05 -21.44 32.18
C ARG A 45 -7.50 -22.49 31.21
N GLU A 46 -8.35 -23.26 30.54
CA GLU A 46 -7.89 -24.25 29.55
C GLU A 46 -7.37 -23.56 28.29
N LEU A 47 -7.96 -22.43 27.89
CA LEU A 47 -7.52 -21.61 26.74
C LEU A 47 -6.19 -20.88 26.98
N LEU A 48 -5.71 -20.81 28.22
CA LEU A 48 -4.40 -20.24 28.57
C LEU A 48 -3.24 -21.22 28.31
N GLN A 49 -3.51 -22.49 28.00
CA GLN A 49 -2.50 -23.51 27.72
C GLN A 49 -2.04 -23.46 26.26
N GLY A 50 -0.73 -23.41 26.05
CA GLY A 50 -0.11 -23.44 24.71
C GLY A 50 1.23 -22.68 24.65
N GLU A 51 1.97 -22.90 23.56
CA GLU A 51 3.28 -22.26 23.34
C GLU A 51 3.20 -20.77 22.94
N TRP A 52 2.01 -20.16 22.93
CA TRP A 52 1.81 -18.76 22.52
C TRP A 52 2.66 -17.78 23.34
N LYS A 53 2.92 -18.05 24.63
CA LYS A 53 3.80 -17.23 25.47
C LYS A 53 5.23 -17.20 24.93
N LYS A 54 5.74 -18.35 24.49
CA LYS A 54 7.09 -18.48 23.89
C LYS A 54 7.14 -17.75 22.56
N LEU A 55 6.11 -17.91 21.72
CA LEU A 55 6.00 -17.23 20.43
C LEU A 55 5.93 -15.70 20.58
N VAL A 56 5.16 -15.20 21.55
CA VAL A 56 5.07 -13.77 21.86
C VAL A 56 6.40 -13.25 22.42
N CYS A 57 7.04 -13.96 23.36
CA CYS A 57 8.37 -13.60 23.86
C CYS A 57 9.41 -13.54 22.72
N GLU A 58 9.44 -14.53 21.85
CA GLU A 58 10.36 -14.59 20.72
C GLU A 58 10.13 -13.44 19.74
N ASP A 59 8.88 -13.11 19.41
CA ASP A 59 8.57 -11.96 18.54
C ASP A 59 8.85 -10.61 19.22
N LEU A 60 8.74 -10.51 20.55
CA LEU A 60 9.14 -9.32 21.31
C LEU A 60 10.66 -9.12 21.33
N ILE A 61 11.43 -10.20 21.46
CA ILE A 61 12.90 -10.17 21.50
C ILE A 61 13.47 -9.96 20.08
N LEU A 62 12.91 -10.63 19.07
CA LEU A 62 13.35 -10.60 17.68
C LEU A 62 12.22 -10.09 16.78
N PRO A 63 12.08 -8.76 16.61
CA PRO A 63 11.02 -8.21 15.79
C PRO A 63 11.19 -8.59 14.32
N SER A 64 10.38 -9.54 13.85
CA SER A 64 10.38 -9.98 12.46
C SER A 64 9.29 -9.25 11.66
N PHE A 65 9.70 -8.52 10.62
CA PHE A 65 8.74 -7.89 9.72
C PHE A 65 8.27 -8.90 8.68
N LYS A 66 7.09 -9.51 8.89
CA LYS A 66 6.50 -10.47 7.93
C LYS A 66 6.15 -9.85 6.57
N ILE A 67 5.85 -8.55 6.53
CA ILE A 67 5.49 -7.84 5.29
C ILE A 67 6.73 -7.18 4.66
N SER A 68 6.93 -7.40 3.35
CA SER A 68 7.99 -6.75 2.57
C SER A 68 7.74 -5.25 2.37
N LYS A 69 8.80 -4.46 2.14
CA LYS A 69 8.67 -3.00 1.92
C LYS A 69 7.75 -2.67 0.74
N LEU A 70 7.87 -3.41 -0.37
CA LEU A 70 7.08 -3.21 -1.58
C LEU A 70 5.60 -3.58 -1.38
N GLU A 71 5.34 -4.64 -0.62
CA GLU A 71 3.98 -5.05 -0.32
C GLU A 71 3.25 -4.02 0.57
N ALA A 72 3.94 -3.47 1.58
CA ALA A 72 3.40 -2.39 2.41
C ALA A 72 3.07 -1.14 1.58
N VAL A 73 3.97 -0.77 0.65
CA VAL A 73 3.75 0.34 -0.29
C VAL A 73 2.52 0.09 -1.14
N GLY A 74 2.40 -1.09 -1.76
CA GLY A 74 1.27 -1.35 -2.65
C GLY A 74 -0.08 -1.51 -1.93
N ARG A 75 -0.11 -2.05 -0.70
CA ARG A 75 -1.34 -2.10 0.12
C ARG A 75 -1.85 -0.69 0.42
N ARG A 76 -0.95 0.25 0.75
CA ARG A 76 -1.29 1.66 0.97
C ARG A 76 -1.62 2.40 -0.31
N LEU A 77 -0.90 2.12 -1.39
CA LEU A 77 -1.15 2.69 -2.70
C LEU A 77 -2.59 2.38 -3.14
N LYS A 78 -2.97 1.10 -3.17
CA LYS A 78 -4.30 0.64 -3.61
C LYS A 78 -5.44 1.26 -2.80
N ARG A 79 -5.27 1.42 -1.49
CA ARG A 79 -6.38 1.82 -0.61
C ARG A 79 -6.57 3.33 -0.49
N ASN A 80 -5.49 4.13 -0.53
CA ASN A 80 -5.57 5.56 -0.24
C ASN A 80 -5.01 6.43 -1.37
N TYR A 81 -3.87 6.04 -1.95
CA TYR A 81 -3.13 6.92 -2.85
C TYR A 81 -3.50 6.77 -4.33
N VAL A 82 -4.12 5.65 -4.76
CA VAL A 82 -4.57 5.47 -6.15
C VAL A 82 -5.45 6.64 -6.60
N PHE A 83 -6.39 7.08 -5.76
CA PHE A 83 -7.25 8.22 -6.08
C PHE A 83 -6.47 9.52 -6.25
N ILE A 84 -5.49 9.77 -5.37
CA ILE A 84 -4.63 10.96 -5.44
C ILE A 84 -3.81 10.95 -6.73
N PHE A 85 -3.23 9.80 -7.10
CA PHE A 85 -2.51 9.65 -8.35
C PHE A 85 -3.41 9.88 -9.57
N ILE A 86 -4.60 9.26 -9.60
CA ILE A 86 -5.57 9.47 -10.70
C ILE A 86 -5.92 10.95 -10.84
N LEU A 87 -6.19 11.64 -9.72
CA LEU A 87 -6.55 13.05 -9.72
C LEU A 87 -5.41 13.92 -10.25
N ILE A 88 -4.16 13.67 -9.82
CA ILE A 88 -2.98 14.37 -10.33
C ILE A 88 -2.77 14.13 -11.82
N LEU A 89 -2.93 12.89 -12.29
CA LEU A 89 -2.80 12.54 -13.71
C LEU A 89 -3.90 13.22 -14.55
N MET A 90 -5.15 13.19 -14.09
CA MET A 90 -6.27 13.88 -14.75
C MET A 90 -6.06 15.38 -14.80
N ALA A 91 -5.73 16.02 -13.67
CA ALA A 91 -5.45 17.45 -13.61
C ALA A 91 -4.33 17.85 -14.57
N TRP A 92 -3.32 17.00 -14.73
CA TRP A 92 -2.23 17.24 -15.66
C TRP A 92 -2.65 17.06 -17.12
N LEU A 93 -3.45 16.02 -17.44
CA LEU A 93 -4.05 15.87 -18.78
C LEU A 93 -4.88 17.11 -19.13
N THR A 94 -5.78 17.55 -18.25
CA THR A 94 -6.56 18.77 -18.45
C THR A 94 -5.67 19.99 -18.67
N LYS A 95 -4.58 20.12 -17.92
CA LYS A 95 -3.62 21.22 -18.12
C LYS A 95 -3.01 21.20 -19.53
N ILE A 96 -2.61 20.02 -20.02
CA ILE A 96 -2.06 19.87 -21.38
C ILE A 96 -3.12 20.25 -22.42
N PHE A 97 -4.34 19.73 -22.29
CA PHE A 97 -5.42 20.04 -23.21
C PHE A 97 -5.75 21.54 -23.26
N LEU A 98 -5.74 22.23 -22.11
CA LEU A 98 -6.02 23.67 -22.04
C LEU A 98 -4.88 24.55 -22.57
N HIS A 99 -3.62 24.10 -22.48
CA HIS A 99 -2.45 24.84 -22.98
C HIS A 99 -1.98 24.37 -24.36
N ALA A 100 -2.69 23.45 -25.00
CA ALA A 100 -2.34 22.97 -26.33
C ALA A 100 -2.51 24.10 -27.35
N SER A 101 -1.40 24.58 -27.89
CA SER A 101 -1.38 25.70 -28.85
C SER A 101 -1.81 25.27 -30.26
N ALA A 102 -1.97 23.96 -30.52
CA ALA A 102 -2.35 23.39 -31.80
C ALA A 102 -3.42 22.29 -31.61
N PRO A 103 -4.29 22.04 -32.61
CA PRO A 103 -5.29 20.97 -32.55
C PRO A 103 -4.61 19.61 -32.38
N ILE A 104 -5.04 18.84 -31.37
CA ILE A 104 -4.52 17.50 -31.11
C ILE A 104 -5.27 16.53 -32.03
N ASN A 105 -4.77 16.33 -33.25
CA ASN A 105 -5.33 15.36 -34.20
C ASN A 105 -4.62 14.00 -34.18
N ASP A 106 -3.37 13.94 -33.69
CA ASP A 106 -2.54 12.73 -33.68
C ASP A 106 -1.77 12.53 -32.35
N PHE A 107 -1.36 11.29 -32.08
CA PHE A 107 -0.49 10.93 -30.94
C PHE A 107 0.83 11.70 -30.94
N VAL A 108 1.36 12.02 -32.12
CA VAL A 108 2.58 12.83 -32.28
C VAL A 108 2.33 14.27 -31.86
N SER A 109 1.18 14.85 -32.22
CA SER A 109 0.76 16.19 -31.81
C SER A 109 0.55 16.27 -30.30
N PHE A 110 0.00 15.21 -29.68
CA PHE A 110 -0.08 15.10 -28.21
C PHE A 110 1.31 15.08 -27.56
N TYR A 111 2.26 14.32 -28.12
CA TYR A 111 3.63 14.27 -27.62
C TYR A 111 4.36 15.63 -27.74
N HIS A 112 4.10 16.39 -28.80
CA HIS A 112 4.62 17.75 -28.91
C HIS A 112 3.95 18.72 -27.91
N ALA A 113 2.66 18.56 -27.65
CA ALA A 113 1.92 19.33 -26.64
C ALA A 113 2.39 19.07 -25.19
N LEU A 114 3.09 17.95 -24.95
CA LEU A 114 3.73 17.67 -23.65
C LEU A 114 4.92 18.59 -23.32
N ARG A 115 5.43 19.37 -24.29
CA ARG A 115 6.55 20.28 -24.06
C ARG A 115 6.08 21.43 -23.15
N ILE A 116 6.64 21.49 -21.95
CA ILE A 116 6.35 22.54 -20.97
C ILE A 116 7.60 23.43 -20.85
N GLY A 117 7.58 24.60 -21.49
CA GLY A 117 8.67 25.56 -21.45
C GLY A 117 10.00 24.98 -21.98
N HIS A 118 11.04 25.01 -21.14
CA HIS A 118 12.39 24.50 -21.43
C HIS A 118 12.55 22.98 -21.23
N ILE A 119 11.55 22.29 -20.69
CA ILE A 119 11.66 20.86 -20.39
C ILE A 119 11.27 20.08 -21.66
N PRO A 120 12.12 19.14 -22.12
CA PRO A 120 11.85 18.40 -23.34
C PRO A 120 10.68 17.42 -23.13
N SER A 121 9.82 17.29 -24.15
CA SER A 121 8.61 16.47 -24.10
C SER A 121 8.88 15.00 -23.76
N TRP A 122 10.01 14.45 -24.20
CA TRP A 122 10.38 13.05 -23.94
C TRP A 122 10.53 12.74 -22.45
N LEU A 123 11.13 13.66 -21.68
CA LEU A 123 11.35 13.48 -20.26
C LEU A 123 10.02 13.51 -19.50
N VAL A 124 9.14 14.44 -19.90
CA VAL A 124 7.81 14.56 -19.33
C VAL A 124 6.97 13.31 -19.63
N ALA A 125 7.02 12.83 -20.86
CA ALA A 125 6.33 11.62 -21.29
C ALA A 125 6.80 10.40 -20.49
N LEU A 126 8.12 10.24 -20.34
CA LEU A 126 8.73 9.14 -19.60
C LEU A 126 8.28 9.12 -18.14
N ILE A 127 8.29 10.27 -17.47
CA ILE A 127 7.85 10.34 -16.07
C ILE A 127 6.35 10.03 -15.96
N PHE A 128 5.53 10.54 -16.87
CA PHE A 128 4.10 10.28 -16.85
C PHE A 128 3.77 8.80 -17.10
N THR A 129 4.29 8.22 -18.18
CA THR A 129 4.05 6.81 -18.50
C THR A 129 4.67 5.89 -17.46
N GLY A 130 5.88 6.20 -16.99
CA GLY A 130 6.58 5.45 -15.95
C GLY A 130 5.81 5.44 -14.63
N THR A 131 5.23 6.58 -14.23
CA THR A 131 4.42 6.64 -13.00
C THR A 131 3.10 5.90 -13.16
N PHE A 132 2.42 6.03 -14.29
CA PHE A 132 1.19 5.29 -14.58
C PHE A 132 1.41 3.77 -14.56
N ILE A 133 2.45 3.29 -15.27
CA ILE A 133 2.82 1.86 -15.30
C ILE A 133 3.20 1.39 -13.90
N SER A 134 3.97 2.17 -13.14
CA SER A 134 4.37 1.82 -11.78
C SER A 134 3.16 1.65 -10.86
N VAL A 135 2.20 2.59 -10.89
CA VAL A 135 0.98 2.50 -10.06
C VAL A 135 0.17 1.26 -10.41
N ILE A 136 -0.02 0.96 -11.69
CA ILE A 136 -0.76 -0.22 -12.14
C ILE A 136 -0.04 -1.50 -11.74
N ALA A 137 1.27 -1.60 -12.01
CA ALA A 137 2.07 -2.77 -11.71
C ALA A 137 2.05 -3.09 -10.20
N ILE A 138 2.24 -2.07 -9.35
CA ILE A 138 2.20 -2.23 -7.90
C ILE A 138 0.79 -2.64 -7.42
N THR A 139 -0.25 -2.05 -7.99
CA THR A 139 -1.65 -2.37 -7.64
C THR A 139 -1.99 -3.82 -7.98
N ILE A 140 -1.60 -4.30 -9.17
CA ILE A 140 -1.80 -5.69 -9.61
C ILE A 140 -0.99 -6.64 -8.74
N TYR A 141 0.29 -6.32 -8.48
CA TYR A 141 1.18 -7.12 -7.65
C TYR A 141 0.57 -7.36 -6.25
N VAL A 142 0.07 -6.30 -5.61
CA VAL A 142 -0.56 -6.42 -4.30
C VAL A 142 -1.91 -7.11 -4.35
N SER A 143 -2.71 -6.91 -5.40
CA SER A 143 -3.98 -7.61 -5.52
C SER A 143 -3.81 -9.13 -5.63
N LYS A 144 -2.73 -9.61 -6.26
CA LYS A 144 -2.39 -11.04 -6.32
C LYS A 144 -1.91 -11.60 -4.98
N ARG A 145 -1.13 -10.82 -4.22
CA ARG A 145 -0.51 -11.26 -2.96
C ARG A 145 -1.44 -11.15 -1.75
N SER A 146 -2.34 -10.17 -1.74
CA SER A 146 -3.24 -9.86 -0.61
C SER A 146 -4.39 -10.87 -0.43
N SER A 147 -4.75 -11.67 -1.44
CA SER A 147 -5.80 -12.68 -1.31
C SER A 147 -5.43 -13.85 -0.37
N GLY A 148 -4.16 -14.00 0.01
CA GLY A 148 -3.71 -15.09 0.88
C GLY A 148 -3.94 -14.87 2.38
N GLU A 149 -4.28 -13.67 2.84
CA GLU A 149 -4.30 -13.34 4.28
C GLU A 149 -5.66 -13.60 4.98
N ILE A 150 -6.70 -14.00 4.24
CA ILE A 150 -8.03 -14.30 4.81
C ILE A 150 -8.13 -15.76 5.30
N SER A 151 -7.15 -16.63 5.02
CA SER A 151 -7.25 -18.06 5.33
C SER A 151 -6.74 -18.48 6.72
N GLU A 152 -5.94 -17.68 7.44
CA GLU A 152 -5.44 -18.11 8.77
C GLU A 152 -6.52 -18.19 9.86
N PHE A 153 -7.68 -17.54 9.69
CA PHE A 153 -8.79 -17.64 10.64
C PHE A 153 -9.74 -18.83 10.39
N GLY A 154 -9.59 -19.53 9.26
CA GLY A 154 -10.47 -20.65 8.91
C GLY A 154 -10.20 -21.89 9.77
N THR A 155 -8.94 -22.15 10.10
CA THR A 155 -8.50 -23.42 10.69
C THR A 155 -8.76 -23.51 12.20
N HIS A 156 -8.77 -22.39 12.92
CA HIS A 156 -9.04 -22.36 14.36
C HIS A 156 -10.51 -22.09 14.73
N ARG A 157 -11.39 -21.83 13.76
CA ARG A 157 -12.81 -21.52 14.02
C ARG A 157 -13.56 -22.65 14.74
N SER A 158 -13.07 -23.89 14.64
CA SER A 158 -13.63 -25.05 15.35
C SER A 158 -13.39 -25.01 16.86
N LEU A 159 -12.33 -24.34 17.33
CA LEU A 159 -12.00 -24.18 18.76
C LEU A 159 -12.75 -23.03 19.44
N TRP A 160 -13.41 -22.16 18.64
CA TRP A 160 -14.20 -21.02 19.12
C TRP A 160 -15.72 -21.26 19.00
N ARG A 161 -16.14 -22.52 18.85
CA ARG A 161 -17.56 -22.88 18.88
C ARG A 161 -17.99 -22.95 20.36
N ILE A 162 -18.29 -21.78 20.92
CA ILE A 162 -19.06 -21.62 22.15
C ILE A 162 -20.54 -21.80 21.79
#